data_AF-A0A178WNK2-F1
#
_entry.id   AF-A0A178WNK2-F1
#
_cell.length_a   1.000
_cell.length_b   1.000
_cell.length_c   1.000
_cell.angle_alpha   90.00
_cell.angle_beta   90.00
_cell.angle_gamma   90.00
#
_symmetry.space_group_name_H-M   'P 1'
#
loop_
_entity.id
_entity.type
_entity.pdbx_description
1 polymer ?
#
loop_
_entity_poly.entity_id
_entity_poly.type
_entity_poly.pdbx_seq_one_letter_code
_entity_poly.pdbx_strand_id
1 'polypeptide(L)'
;MQEVHPRVHAALHKISYLIPLAPWNLVSILAQNMRKIDKKDPSIVTYVDNLLRLENSSIGEVVGSVILMMVMERMLDLDLVSGCDDSNGGMFDMELEDAVESTMNEGDEFPVGALKQNTSGGNVVSELLDKLMVLFFHHLESCQNSDRLDEVFEILFKSFENYILNTYKTKFSQFLMFYACSLDPENCGVRFASKLLDIYLSSNTCRLTRMSAVAYLASYLSRGKFLPASFVASMLKRLVDECAEYCGTCNDDVKPEAHQVFYSGCQAILYVLCFRMRSIVEIPRFQSQFRSLESILSHKLNPLLVCLPSVVSEFLKQAKAGGLFIVSESFIFDDLHESELSRAFGGFERLDTFFPFDPCLLKMSSSYISPNFNFWSMVKTTYGEDGDEELCDEVIVNGDADSAEEPDDDVELDSEMNTMSTTPKHSFMRETERLLKMPSRIRPSTSPPESFLI
;
A
#
# COMPACT_ATOMS: atom_id res chain seq x y z
N MET A 1 -32.06 25.45 6.18
CA MET A 1 -32.00 24.53 5.03
C MET A 1 -32.73 23.21 5.26
N GLN A 2 -32.69 22.59 6.46
CA GLN A 2 -33.23 21.23 6.72
C GLN A 2 -34.61 20.90 6.12
N GLU A 3 -35.59 21.81 6.13
CA GLU A 3 -36.91 21.55 5.52
C GLU A 3 -36.93 21.57 3.97
N VAL A 4 -35.93 22.15 3.31
CA VAL A 4 -35.93 22.31 1.85
C VAL A 4 -35.62 21.00 1.15
N HIS A 5 -34.59 20.27 1.59
CA HIS A 5 -34.15 19.04 0.91
C HIS A 5 -35.26 17.95 0.89
N PRO A 6 -35.97 17.64 2.00
CA PRO A 6 -37.06 16.66 1.97
C PRO A 6 -38.21 17.07 1.02
N ARG A 7 -38.51 18.37 0.92
CA ARG A 7 -39.52 18.88 -0.03
C ARG A 7 -39.06 18.74 -1.49
N VAL A 8 -37.75 18.88 -1.76
CA VAL A 8 -37.16 18.65 -3.10
C VAL A 8 -37.18 17.16 -3.45
N HIS A 9 -36.74 16.27 -2.56
CA HIS A 9 -36.84 14.81 -2.77
C HIS A 9 -38.29 14.37 -3.04
N ALA A 10 -39.24 14.82 -2.21
CA ALA A 10 -40.66 14.52 -2.40
C ALA A 10 -41.26 15.11 -3.70
N ALA A 11 -40.68 16.18 -4.25
CA ALA A 11 -41.05 16.71 -5.56
C ALA A 11 -40.44 15.87 -6.69
N LEU A 12 -39.17 15.46 -6.59
CA LEU A 12 -38.51 14.59 -7.55
C LEU A 12 -39.22 13.24 -7.69
N HIS A 13 -39.62 12.61 -6.58
CA HIS A 13 -40.44 11.37 -6.61
C HIS A 13 -41.78 11.53 -7.32
N LYS A 14 -42.46 12.66 -7.12
CA LYS A 14 -43.72 12.95 -7.83
C LYS A 14 -43.48 13.15 -9.32
N ILE A 15 -42.36 13.77 -9.70
CA ILE A 15 -41.98 13.96 -11.10
C ILE A 15 -41.59 12.62 -11.75
N SER A 16 -40.82 11.75 -11.09
CA SER A 16 -40.45 10.44 -11.65
C SER A 16 -41.66 9.49 -11.78
N TYR A 17 -42.62 9.55 -10.85
CA TYR A 17 -43.87 8.81 -10.96
C TYR A 17 -44.76 9.29 -12.13
N LEU A 18 -44.82 10.61 -12.37
CA LEU A 18 -45.58 11.18 -13.47
C LEU A 18 -44.87 11.08 -14.83
N ILE A 19 -43.53 11.02 -14.84
CA ILE A 19 -42.68 10.99 -16.03
C ILE A 19 -41.55 9.96 -15.79
N PRO A 20 -41.74 8.68 -16.16
CA PRO A 20 -40.75 7.62 -15.91
C PRO A 20 -39.37 7.83 -16.55
N LEU A 21 -39.25 8.73 -17.54
CA LEU A 21 -37.96 9.12 -18.15
C LEU A 21 -37.24 10.27 -17.44
N ALA A 22 -37.88 10.91 -16.45
CA ALA A 22 -37.27 12.04 -15.73
C ALA A 22 -35.97 11.69 -14.96
N PRO A 23 -35.81 10.49 -14.35
CA PRO A 23 -34.54 10.09 -13.73
C PRO A 23 -33.33 10.17 -14.68
N TRP A 24 -33.47 9.72 -15.92
CA TRP A 24 -32.39 9.76 -16.91
C TRP A 24 -31.96 11.19 -17.28
N ASN A 25 -32.93 12.10 -17.42
CA ASN A 25 -32.63 13.52 -17.64
C ASN A 25 -31.91 14.13 -16.44
N LEU A 26 -32.30 13.75 -15.21
CA LEU A 26 -31.71 14.23 -13.97
C LEU A 26 -30.21 13.86 -13.85
N VAL A 27 -29.80 12.65 -14.26
CA VAL A 27 -28.38 12.20 -14.23
C VAL A 27 -27.45 13.23 -14.89
N SER A 28 -27.81 13.75 -16.06
CA SER A 28 -27.00 14.72 -16.78
C SER A 28 -26.80 16.03 -16.00
N ILE A 29 -27.84 16.47 -15.27
CA ILE A 29 -27.85 17.67 -14.44
C ILE A 29 -27.02 17.44 -13.17
N LEU A 30 -27.13 16.25 -12.57
CA LEU A 30 -26.34 15.86 -11.40
C LEU A 30 -24.84 15.84 -11.73
N ALA A 31 -24.46 15.11 -12.79
CA ALA A 31 -23.07 15.03 -13.26
C ALA A 31 -22.49 16.39 -13.68
N GLN A 32 -23.31 17.32 -14.18
CA GLN A 32 -22.86 18.68 -14.48
C GLN A 32 -22.66 19.55 -13.24
N ASN A 33 -23.43 19.35 -12.18
CA ASN A 33 -23.32 20.16 -10.95
C ASN A 33 -22.23 19.62 -10.01
N MET A 34 -22.09 18.29 -9.90
CA MET A 34 -21.00 17.63 -9.18
C MET A 34 -19.62 18.15 -9.60
N ARG A 35 -19.40 18.33 -10.91
CA ARG A 35 -18.14 18.84 -11.50
C ARG A 35 -17.93 20.37 -11.36
N LYS A 36 -18.95 21.14 -10.96
CA LYS A 36 -18.83 22.60 -10.72
C LYS A 36 -18.44 22.92 -9.28
N ILE A 37 -18.70 22.02 -8.34
CA ILE A 37 -18.31 22.17 -6.95
C ILE A 37 -16.78 22.07 -6.86
N ASP A 38 -16.14 23.03 -6.18
CA ASP A 38 -14.69 23.00 -6.02
C ASP A 38 -14.23 21.83 -5.13
N LYS A 39 -12.99 21.37 -5.27
CA LYS A 39 -12.46 20.28 -4.43
C LYS A 39 -12.32 20.65 -2.94
N LYS A 40 -12.40 21.94 -2.59
CA LYS A 40 -12.36 22.47 -1.21
C LYS A 40 -13.69 23.07 -0.74
N ASP A 41 -14.75 23.02 -1.55
CA ASP A 41 -16.06 23.54 -1.16
C ASP A 41 -16.84 22.53 -0.29
N PRO A 42 -17.16 22.86 0.99
CA PRO A 42 -17.90 21.96 1.87
C PRO A 42 -19.34 21.67 1.41
N SER A 43 -19.87 22.39 0.41
CA SER A 43 -21.15 22.04 -0.23
C SER A 43 -21.16 20.62 -0.79
N ILE A 44 -19.99 20.06 -1.17
CA ILE A 44 -19.83 18.69 -1.68
C ILE A 44 -20.41 17.64 -0.74
N VAL A 45 -20.25 17.81 0.58
CA VAL A 45 -20.72 16.87 1.60
C VAL A 45 -22.25 16.83 1.63
N THR A 46 -22.89 18.00 1.57
CA THR A 46 -24.36 18.10 1.49
C THR A 46 -24.87 17.61 0.13
N TYR A 47 -24.10 17.79 -0.95
CA TYR A 47 -24.46 17.31 -2.27
C TYR A 47 -24.45 15.79 -2.35
N VAL A 48 -23.40 15.13 -1.85
CA VAL A 48 -23.29 13.66 -1.83
C VAL A 48 -24.29 13.03 -0.87
N ASP A 49 -24.54 13.60 0.31
CA ASP A 49 -25.65 13.19 1.19
C ASP A 49 -27.00 13.15 0.44
N ASN A 50 -27.28 14.15 -0.40
CA ASN A 50 -28.50 14.17 -1.20
C ASN A 50 -28.46 13.22 -2.42
N LEU A 51 -27.28 12.92 -2.98
CA LEU A 51 -27.14 11.89 -4.01
C LEU A 51 -27.41 10.48 -3.47
N LEU A 52 -26.81 10.12 -2.33
CA LEU A 52 -26.98 8.79 -1.72
C LEU A 52 -28.43 8.58 -1.21
N ARG A 53 -29.13 9.65 -0.84
CA ARG A 53 -30.58 9.64 -0.59
C ARG A 53 -31.43 9.41 -1.86
N LEU A 54 -30.98 9.87 -3.03
CA LEU A 54 -31.64 9.55 -4.31
C LEU A 54 -31.36 8.11 -4.75
N GLU A 55 -30.19 7.56 -4.42
CA GLU A 55 -29.85 6.14 -4.62
C GLU A 55 -30.79 5.25 -3.78
N ASN A 56 -30.90 5.50 -2.47
CA ASN A 56 -31.77 4.76 -1.54
C ASN A 56 -33.29 5.04 -1.72
N SER A 57 -33.75 5.17 -2.96
CA SER A 57 -35.09 5.60 -3.31
C SER A 57 -35.54 5.00 -4.65
N SER A 58 -36.83 5.12 -4.98
CA SER A 58 -37.39 4.67 -6.27
C SER A 58 -36.85 5.39 -7.52
N ILE A 59 -35.92 6.32 -7.36
CA ILE A 59 -35.15 6.94 -8.45
C ILE A 59 -33.85 6.14 -8.68
N GLY A 60 -33.24 5.61 -7.62
CA GLY A 60 -32.05 4.77 -7.67
C GLY A 60 -32.26 3.43 -8.37
N GLU A 61 -33.48 2.87 -8.32
CA GLU A 61 -33.89 1.72 -9.16
C GLU A 61 -33.58 1.91 -10.66
N VAL A 62 -33.57 3.17 -11.13
CA VAL A 62 -33.33 3.53 -12.54
C VAL A 62 -31.92 4.08 -12.77
N VAL A 63 -31.37 4.86 -11.82
CA VAL A 63 -30.11 5.61 -12.02
C VAL A 63 -29.08 5.50 -10.89
N GLY A 64 -29.33 4.67 -9.88
CA GLY A 64 -28.48 4.49 -8.69
C GLY A 64 -27.08 4.02 -9.04
N SER A 65 -26.96 3.15 -10.05
CA SER A 65 -25.66 2.72 -10.59
C SER A 65 -24.80 3.88 -11.08
N VAL A 66 -25.39 4.88 -11.75
CA VAL A 66 -24.68 6.08 -12.22
C VAL A 66 -24.41 7.06 -11.08
N ILE A 67 -25.26 7.10 -10.06
CA ILE A 67 -25.02 7.88 -8.84
C ILE A 67 -23.81 7.32 -8.08
N LEU A 68 -23.76 6.01 -7.84
CA LEU A 68 -22.66 5.33 -7.15
C LEU A 68 -21.32 5.52 -7.90
N MET A 69 -21.31 5.31 -9.22
CA MET A 69 -20.14 5.59 -10.07
C MET A 69 -19.68 7.06 -9.94
N MET A 70 -20.60 8.03 -10.01
CA MET A 70 -20.29 9.46 -9.91
C MET A 70 -19.75 9.88 -8.54
N VAL A 71 -20.23 9.25 -7.46
CA VAL A 71 -19.72 9.50 -6.10
C VAL A 71 -18.34 8.88 -5.94
N MET A 72 -18.11 7.64 -6.38
CA MET A 72 -16.79 6.99 -6.32
C MET A 72 -15.75 7.71 -7.19
N GLU A 73 -16.10 8.10 -8.41
CA GLU A 73 -15.25 8.91 -9.30
C GLU A 73 -14.84 10.22 -8.61
N ARG A 74 -15.77 10.90 -7.91
CA ARG A 74 -15.47 12.14 -7.18
C ARG A 74 -14.68 11.93 -5.89
N MET A 75 -14.82 10.79 -5.21
CA MET A 75 -14.03 10.49 -4.01
C MET A 75 -12.57 10.18 -4.39
N LEU A 76 -12.36 9.41 -5.46
CA LEU A 76 -11.06 9.23 -6.12
C LEU A 76 -10.43 10.58 -6.52
N ASP A 77 -11.22 11.47 -7.12
CA ASP A 77 -10.82 12.82 -7.54
C ASP A 77 -10.36 13.70 -6.35
N LEU A 78 -10.75 13.38 -5.11
CA LEU A 78 -10.30 14.05 -3.88
C LEU A 78 -9.12 13.32 -3.20
N ASP A 79 -9.14 12.00 -3.19
CA ASP A 79 -8.08 11.10 -2.69
C ASP A 79 -6.73 11.44 -3.34
N LEU A 80 -6.71 11.52 -4.68
CA LEU A 80 -5.53 11.89 -5.47
C LEU A 80 -5.02 13.33 -5.24
N VAL A 81 -5.77 14.18 -4.52
CA VAL A 81 -5.38 15.54 -4.10
C VAL A 81 -5.04 15.59 -2.61
N SER A 82 -5.47 14.58 -1.83
CA SER A 82 -5.29 14.47 -0.39
C SER A 82 -4.00 13.73 0.01
N GLY A 83 -3.08 13.51 -0.94
CA GLY A 83 -1.87 12.72 -0.75
C GLY A 83 -1.06 13.16 0.47
N CYS A 84 -1.02 12.30 1.49
CA CYS A 84 -0.06 12.40 2.57
C CYS A 84 1.36 12.32 2.01
N ASP A 85 2.27 13.18 2.50
CA ASP A 85 3.69 13.13 2.19
C ASP A 85 4.24 11.71 2.40
N ASP A 86 5.08 11.25 1.48
CA ASP A 86 5.57 9.87 1.45
C ASP A 86 6.74 9.69 2.44
N SER A 87 6.41 9.32 3.67
CA SER A 87 7.37 8.92 4.70
C SER A 87 8.09 7.62 4.28
N ASN A 88 9.37 7.74 3.93
CA ASN A 88 10.18 6.65 3.37
C ASN A 88 10.71 5.67 4.45
N GLY A 89 9.88 5.33 5.44
CA GLY A 89 10.19 4.37 6.50
C GLY A 89 9.81 2.94 6.14
N GLY A 90 10.31 1.96 6.91
CA GLY A 90 9.90 0.57 6.76
C GLY A 90 8.43 0.39 7.11
N MET A 91 7.67 -0.24 6.21
CA MET A 91 6.20 -0.41 6.32
C MET A 91 5.78 -1.10 7.63
N PHE A 92 6.56 -2.09 8.08
CA PHE A 92 6.32 -2.82 9.33
C PHE A 92 6.77 -2.02 10.57
N ASP A 93 7.87 -1.28 10.45
CA ASP A 93 8.50 -0.55 11.55
C ASP A 93 7.69 0.71 11.91
N MET A 94 7.24 1.46 10.91
CA MET A 94 6.42 2.67 11.10
C MET A 94 5.09 2.37 11.80
N GLU A 95 4.42 1.26 11.44
CA GLU A 95 3.17 0.83 12.07
C GLU A 95 3.37 0.29 13.50
N LEU A 96 4.62 -0.01 13.88
CA LEU A 96 5.01 -0.38 15.25
C LEU A 96 5.42 0.84 16.08
N GLU A 97 6.18 1.79 15.51
CA GLU A 97 6.59 3.05 16.14
C GLU A 97 5.37 3.90 16.54
N ASP A 98 4.41 4.10 15.62
CA ASP A 98 3.15 4.82 15.88
C ASP A 98 2.33 4.16 17.03
N ALA A 99 2.41 2.82 17.17
CA ALA A 99 1.75 2.09 18.23
C ALA A 99 2.43 2.29 19.60
N VAL A 100 3.76 2.49 19.63
CA VAL A 100 4.50 2.77 20.87
C VAL A 100 4.32 4.23 21.31
N GLU A 101 4.31 5.22 20.41
CA GLU A 101 3.93 6.60 20.79
C GLU A 101 2.52 6.64 21.39
N SER A 102 1.60 5.82 20.88
CA SER A 102 0.21 5.75 21.34
C SER A 102 0.03 5.19 22.76
N THR A 103 1.01 4.46 23.33
CA THR A 103 0.89 3.87 24.69
C THR A 103 1.48 4.74 25.80
N MET A 104 2.31 5.73 25.50
CA MET A 104 2.99 6.54 26.54
C MET A 104 2.15 7.69 27.14
N ASN A 105 0.85 7.74 26.86
CA ASN A 105 -0.03 8.85 27.26
C ASN A 105 -1.24 8.36 28.09
N GLU A 106 -1.00 7.89 29.31
CA GLU A 106 -2.05 7.46 30.26
C GLU A 106 -2.97 8.63 30.67
N GLY A 107 -4.20 8.66 30.16
CA GLY A 107 -5.24 9.59 30.63
C GLY A 107 -6.43 9.79 29.67
N ASP A 108 -7.44 8.92 29.80
CA ASP A 108 -8.76 8.94 29.13
C ASP A 108 -8.82 8.84 27.58
N GLU A 109 -9.85 8.13 27.10
CA GLU A 109 -10.29 7.90 25.69
C GLU A 109 -9.22 7.62 24.61
N PHE A 110 -9.18 6.36 24.12
CA PHE A 110 -8.35 5.87 22.99
C PHE A 110 -8.25 6.85 21.80
N PRO A 111 -7.11 7.54 21.60
CA PRO A 111 -6.87 8.40 20.45
C PRO A 111 -6.07 7.63 19.38
N VAL A 112 -6.75 6.78 18.61
CA VAL A 112 -6.12 5.93 17.58
C VAL A 112 -5.44 6.78 16.49
N GLY A 113 -4.13 6.61 16.32
CA GLY A 113 -3.38 6.88 15.08
C GLY A 113 -3.58 8.27 14.44
N ALA A 114 -3.41 9.35 15.21
CA ALA A 114 -3.64 10.71 14.73
C ALA A 114 -2.40 11.34 14.06
N LEU A 115 -2.15 11.00 12.79
CA LEU A 115 -1.10 11.61 11.95
C LEU A 115 -1.19 13.16 11.96
N LYS A 116 -0.20 13.83 12.58
CA LYS A 116 -0.19 15.30 12.78
C LYS A 116 0.21 16.10 11.53
N GLN A 117 -0.64 16.13 10.51
CA GLN A 117 -0.44 16.94 9.29
C GLN A 117 -0.57 18.47 9.55
N ASN A 118 0.52 19.11 9.98
CA ASN A 118 0.60 20.57 10.15
C ASN A 118 0.76 21.35 8.82
N THR A 119 -0.02 21.01 7.79
CA THR A 119 0.02 21.68 6.47
C THR A 119 -1.37 22.19 6.07
N SER A 120 -1.60 23.49 6.26
CA SER A 120 -2.93 24.14 6.25
C SER A 120 -3.72 24.09 4.92
N GLY A 121 -3.09 23.66 3.83
CA GLY A 121 -3.73 23.53 2.51
C GLY A 121 -4.29 22.15 2.18
N GLY A 122 -3.74 21.08 2.80
CA GLY A 122 -4.11 19.68 2.56
C GLY A 122 -5.24 19.20 3.46
N ASN A 123 -5.20 19.59 4.75
CA ASN A 123 -6.17 19.17 5.77
C ASN A 123 -7.64 19.41 5.38
N VAL A 124 -7.95 20.45 4.58
CA VAL A 124 -9.32 20.71 4.13
C VAL A 124 -9.83 19.63 3.16
N VAL A 125 -8.97 19.07 2.29
CA VAL A 125 -9.39 18.05 1.32
C VAL A 125 -9.51 16.69 2.01
N SER A 126 -8.58 16.34 2.90
CA SER A 126 -8.66 15.12 3.72
C SER A 126 -9.90 15.14 4.62
N GLU A 127 -10.17 16.27 5.31
CA GLU A 127 -11.38 16.46 6.11
C GLU A 127 -12.69 16.34 5.30
N LEU A 128 -12.70 16.73 4.04
CA LEU A 128 -13.87 16.60 3.18
C LEU A 128 -14.04 15.16 2.71
N LEU A 129 -12.96 14.50 2.29
CA LEU A 129 -12.96 13.10 1.90
C LEU A 129 -13.39 12.20 3.06
N ASP A 130 -12.91 12.44 4.28
CA ASP A 130 -13.29 11.70 5.49
C ASP A 130 -14.80 11.75 5.75
N LYS A 131 -15.39 12.95 5.62
CA LYS A 131 -16.85 13.16 5.73
C LYS A 131 -17.62 12.46 4.61
N LEU A 132 -17.06 12.35 3.41
CA LEU A 132 -17.65 11.59 2.30
C LEU A 132 -17.53 10.07 2.51
N MET A 133 -16.41 9.56 3.03
CA MET A 133 -16.23 8.15 3.40
C MET A 133 -17.29 7.72 4.43
N VAL A 134 -17.47 8.51 5.50
CA VAL A 134 -18.50 8.25 6.53
C VAL A 134 -19.93 8.32 5.97
N LEU A 135 -20.24 9.23 5.04
CA LEU A 135 -21.55 9.24 4.37
C LEU A 135 -21.77 7.99 3.50
N PHE A 136 -20.73 7.51 2.82
CA PHE A 136 -20.79 6.31 2.00
C PHE A 136 -20.92 5.03 2.86
N PHE A 137 -20.25 4.97 4.00
CA PHE A 137 -20.37 3.86 4.96
C PHE A 137 -21.80 3.76 5.53
N HIS A 138 -22.38 4.85 6.03
CA HIS A 138 -23.81 4.87 6.43
C HIS A 138 -24.76 4.46 5.31
N HIS A 139 -24.45 4.81 4.06
CA HIS A 139 -25.25 4.38 2.90
C HIS A 139 -25.14 2.86 2.67
N LEU A 140 -23.94 2.28 2.77
CA LEU A 140 -23.73 0.83 2.68
C LEU A 140 -24.42 0.06 3.82
N GLU A 141 -24.38 0.57 5.06
CA GLU A 141 -25.17 0.03 6.18
C GLU A 141 -26.68 0.09 5.87
N SER A 142 -27.17 1.21 5.33
CA SER A 142 -28.57 1.36 4.93
C SER A 142 -28.96 0.38 3.80
N CYS A 143 -28.05 0.06 2.89
CA CYS A 143 -28.25 -0.92 1.84
C CYS A 143 -28.27 -2.36 2.38
N GLN A 144 -27.41 -2.67 3.36
CA GLN A 144 -27.43 -3.97 4.05
C GLN A 144 -28.74 -4.16 4.83
N ASN A 145 -29.17 -3.16 5.60
CA ASN A 145 -30.45 -3.18 6.34
C ASN A 145 -31.69 -3.19 5.42
N SER A 146 -31.51 -3.14 4.10
CA SER A 146 -32.57 -3.20 3.08
C SER A 146 -32.38 -4.38 2.11
N ASP A 147 -31.50 -5.34 2.42
CA ASP A 147 -31.13 -6.49 1.57
C ASP A 147 -30.58 -6.13 0.16
N ARG A 148 -30.19 -4.86 -0.06
CA ARG A 148 -29.68 -4.32 -1.36
C ARG A 148 -28.16 -4.39 -1.52
N LEU A 149 -27.42 -4.81 -0.49
CA LEU A 149 -25.94 -4.75 -0.50
C LEU A 149 -25.31 -5.51 -1.68
N ASP A 150 -25.92 -6.60 -2.15
CA ASP A 150 -25.43 -7.41 -3.28
C ASP A 150 -25.43 -6.63 -4.61
N GLU A 151 -26.54 -5.97 -4.93
CA GLU A 151 -26.71 -5.15 -6.13
C GLU A 151 -25.72 -3.98 -6.12
N VAL A 152 -25.61 -3.33 -4.96
CA VAL A 152 -24.70 -2.21 -4.72
C VAL A 152 -23.25 -2.67 -4.81
N PHE A 153 -22.90 -3.86 -4.30
CA PHE A 153 -21.56 -4.45 -4.38
C PHE A 153 -21.11 -4.69 -5.82
N GLU A 154 -21.96 -5.19 -6.72
CA GLU A 154 -21.58 -5.38 -8.14
C GLU A 154 -21.32 -4.04 -8.86
N ILE A 155 -22.11 -3.01 -8.54
CA ILE A 155 -21.90 -1.64 -9.03
C ILE A 155 -20.59 -1.06 -8.48
N LEU A 156 -20.33 -1.23 -7.18
CA LEU A 156 -19.11 -0.82 -6.50
C LEU A 156 -17.88 -1.52 -7.10
N PHE A 157 -17.94 -2.84 -7.29
CA PHE A 157 -16.85 -3.61 -7.89
C PHE A 157 -16.53 -3.13 -9.30
N LYS A 158 -17.55 -2.96 -10.14
CA LYS A 158 -17.38 -2.43 -11.50
C LYS A 158 -16.78 -1.03 -11.49
N SER A 159 -17.16 -0.19 -10.53
CA SER A 159 -16.57 1.14 -10.35
C SER A 159 -15.11 1.05 -9.92
N PHE A 160 -14.79 0.20 -8.94
CA PHE A 160 -13.45 -0.08 -8.47
C PHE A 160 -12.53 -0.59 -9.61
N GLU A 161 -12.99 -1.53 -10.42
CA GLU A 161 -12.24 -2.10 -11.56
C GLU A 161 -11.90 -1.03 -12.62
N ASN A 162 -12.84 -0.12 -12.92
CA ASN A 162 -12.66 0.93 -13.92
C ASN A 162 -11.85 2.14 -13.41
N TYR A 163 -11.93 2.47 -12.12
CA TYR A 163 -11.42 3.74 -11.58
C TYR A 163 -10.30 3.61 -10.55
N ILE A 164 -10.24 2.54 -9.75
CA ILE A 164 -9.36 2.43 -8.57
C ILE A 164 -8.27 1.36 -8.78
N LEU A 165 -8.62 0.22 -9.39
CA LEU A 165 -7.75 -0.95 -9.54
C LEU A 165 -6.42 -0.64 -10.25
N ASN A 166 -6.39 0.31 -11.19
CA ASN A 166 -5.19 0.67 -11.96
C ASN A 166 -4.68 2.08 -11.62
N THR A 167 -5.01 2.62 -10.44
CA THR A 167 -4.62 3.98 -10.03
C THR A 167 -3.84 3.93 -8.71
N TYR A 168 -2.53 3.72 -8.83
CA TYR A 168 -1.62 3.32 -7.75
C TYR A 168 -1.34 4.39 -6.67
N LYS A 169 -2.08 5.50 -6.68
CA LYS A 169 -1.92 6.64 -5.76
C LYS A 169 -3.13 6.91 -4.87
N THR A 170 -4.14 6.03 -4.89
CA THR A 170 -5.28 6.08 -3.96
C THR A 170 -4.86 5.61 -2.58
N LYS A 171 -5.05 6.44 -1.56
CA LYS A 171 -4.77 6.09 -0.16
C LYS A 171 -6.07 5.77 0.63
N PHE A 172 -7.25 6.13 0.11
CA PHE A 172 -8.51 6.04 0.87
C PHE A 172 -9.70 5.37 0.13
N SER A 173 -9.86 5.59 -1.17
CA SER A 173 -11.09 5.26 -1.93
C SER A 173 -11.37 3.75 -1.98
N GLN A 174 -10.34 2.93 -1.93
CA GLN A 174 -10.42 1.47 -1.88
C GLN A 174 -11.11 0.95 -0.62
N PHE A 175 -11.09 1.70 0.50
CA PHE A 175 -11.77 1.27 1.73
C PHE A 175 -13.30 1.25 1.60
N LEU A 176 -13.88 1.83 0.55
CA LEU A 176 -15.29 1.62 0.19
C LEU A 176 -15.59 0.14 -0.13
N MET A 177 -14.70 -0.54 -0.88
CA MET A 177 -14.80 -1.97 -1.13
C MET A 177 -14.55 -2.77 0.16
N PHE A 178 -13.50 -2.42 0.92
CA PHE A 178 -13.16 -3.10 2.17
C PHE A 178 -14.33 -3.09 3.16
N TYR A 179 -14.96 -1.93 3.36
CA TYR A 179 -16.07 -1.79 4.30
C TYR A 179 -17.31 -2.57 3.84
N ALA A 180 -17.70 -2.46 2.56
CA ALA A 180 -18.80 -3.26 1.99
C ALA A 180 -18.58 -4.77 2.16
N CYS A 181 -17.33 -5.23 1.99
CA CYS A 181 -16.97 -6.63 2.25
C CYS A 181 -16.99 -7.02 3.73
N SER A 182 -16.78 -6.05 4.65
CA SER A 182 -16.79 -6.30 6.09
C SER A 182 -18.21 -6.34 6.68
N LEU A 183 -19.18 -5.73 6.00
CA LEU A 183 -20.61 -5.86 6.31
C LEU A 183 -21.15 -7.26 5.99
N ASP A 184 -20.75 -7.82 4.84
CA ASP A 184 -21.09 -9.18 4.39
C ASP A 184 -19.83 -9.98 4.02
N PRO A 185 -19.15 -10.60 5.01
CA PRO A 185 -17.95 -11.41 4.80
C PRO A 185 -18.17 -12.64 3.91
N GLU A 186 -19.31 -13.31 4.03
CA GLU A 186 -19.54 -14.63 3.42
C GLU A 186 -19.85 -14.55 1.93
N ASN A 187 -20.48 -13.46 1.47
CA ASN A 187 -20.82 -13.24 0.08
C ASN A 187 -19.99 -12.10 -0.54
N CYS A 188 -20.16 -10.84 -0.09
CA CYS A 188 -19.39 -9.71 -0.64
C CYS A 188 -17.87 -9.88 -0.43
N GLY A 189 -17.44 -10.26 0.77
CA GLY A 189 -16.02 -10.45 1.10
C GLY A 189 -15.35 -11.60 0.35
N VAL A 190 -16.06 -12.72 0.19
CA VAL A 190 -15.61 -13.84 -0.65
C VAL A 190 -15.52 -13.45 -2.14
N ARG A 191 -16.53 -12.73 -2.66
CA ARG A 191 -16.57 -12.31 -4.07
C ARG A 191 -15.47 -11.32 -4.42
N PHE A 192 -15.13 -10.38 -3.55
CA PHE A 192 -14.06 -9.40 -3.83
C PHE A 192 -12.71 -10.08 -4.03
N ALA A 193 -12.30 -10.93 -3.09
CA ALA A 193 -11.07 -11.72 -3.22
C ALA A 193 -11.11 -12.68 -4.42
N SER A 194 -12.26 -13.33 -4.69
CA SER A 194 -12.40 -14.22 -5.84
C SER A 194 -12.22 -13.49 -7.18
N LYS A 195 -12.89 -12.35 -7.37
CA LYS A 195 -12.78 -11.54 -8.59
C LYS A 195 -11.37 -10.97 -8.79
N LEU A 196 -10.72 -10.47 -7.73
CA LEU A 196 -9.33 -10.02 -7.81
C LEU A 196 -8.38 -11.15 -8.23
N LEU A 197 -8.57 -12.35 -7.68
CA LEU A 197 -7.78 -13.52 -8.05
C LEU A 197 -8.05 -13.97 -9.50
N ASP A 198 -9.30 -13.95 -9.94
CA ASP A 198 -9.64 -14.33 -11.32
C ASP A 198 -9.12 -13.30 -12.34
N ILE A 199 -9.03 -12.01 -11.98
CA ILE A 199 -8.33 -10.97 -12.75
C ILE A 199 -6.81 -11.25 -12.80
N TYR A 200 -6.19 -11.67 -11.69
CA TYR A 200 -4.78 -12.06 -11.64
C TYR A 200 -4.47 -13.34 -12.43
N LEU A 201 -5.35 -14.33 -12.47
CA LEU A 201 -5.13 -15.58 -13.22
C LEU A 201 -5.49 -15.46 -14.71
N SER A 202 -6.31 -14.47 -15.09
CA SER A 202 -6.70 -14.24 -16.48
C SER A 202 -5.51 -13.86 -17.37
N SER A 203 -5.18 -14.74 -18.31
CA SER A 203 -4.19 -14.51 -19.37
C SER A 203 -4.61 -13.44 -20.39
N ASN A 204 -5.90 -13.07 -20.42
CA ASN A 204 -6.42 -11.98 -21.25
C ASN A 204 -6.21 -10.59 -20.61
N THR A 205 -5.87 -10.53 -19.32
CA THR A 205 -5.62 -9.29 -18.58
C THR A 205 -4.20 -8.80 -18.81
N CYS A 206 -3.99 -7.48 -18.96
CA CYS A 206 -2.65 -6.93 -19.14
C CYS A 206 -1.80 -7.07 -17.86
N ARG A 207 -0.46 -7.14 -17.99
CA ARG A 207 0.44 -7.47 -16.87
C ARG A 207 0.26 -6.55 -15.65
N LEU A 208 0.15 -5.24 -15.85
CA LEU A 208 0.00 -4.27 -14.76
C LEU A 208 -1.31 -4.47 -13.99
N THR A 209 -2.43 -4.71 -14.68
CA THR A 209 -3.71 -5.00 -14.02
C THR A 209 -3.69 -6.35 -13.28
N ARG A 210 -2.99 -7.37 -13.81
CA ARG A 210 -2.75 -8.64 -13.06
C ARG A 210 -1.97 -8.37 -11.77
N MET A 211 -0.84 -7.66 -11.86
CA MET A 211 0.02 -7.31 -10.73
C MET A 211 -0.73 -6.48 -9.68
N SER A 212 -1.54 -5.49 -10.11
CA SER A 212 -2.34 -4.68 -9.21
C SER A 212 -3.43 -5.50 -8.52
N ALA A 213 -4.15 -6.36 -9.26
CA ALA A 213 -5.20 -7.19 -8.68
C ALA A 213 -4.66 -8.14 -7.59
N VAL A 214 -3.45 -8.69 -7.76
CA VAL A 214 -2.83 -9.54 -6.73
C VAL A 214 -2.25 -8.74 -5.56
N ALA A 215 -1.80 -7.50 -5.77
CA ALA A 215 -1.43 -6.58 -4.68
C ALA A 215 -2.65 -6.19 -3.82
N TYR A 216 -3.77 -5.82 -4.46
CA TYR A 216 -5.06 -5.60 -3.79
C TYR A 216 -5.53 -6.86 -3.04
N LEU A 217 -5.41 -8.04 -3.66
CA LEU A 217 -5.77 -9.32 -3.03
C LEU A 217 -4.91 -9.60 -1.79
N ALA A 218 -3.60 -9.45 -1.88
CA ALA A 218 -2.68 -9.71 -0.78
C ALA A 218 -2.96 -8.78 0.40
N SER A 219 -3.03 -7.47 0.14
CA SER A 219 -3.31 -6.48 1.18
C SER A 219 -4.70 -6.71 1.81
N TYR A 220 -5.70 -7.09 1.02
CA TYR A 220 -7.02 -7.45 1.51
C TYR A 220 -7.03 -8.71 2.40
N LEU A 221 -6.36 -9.80 1.99
CA LEU A 221 -6.27 -11.05 2.75
C LEU A 221 -5.50 -10.88 4.07
N SER A 222 -4.43 -10.07 4.07
CA SER A 222 -3.70 -9.69 5.29
C SER A 222 -4.57 -8.89 6.25
N ARG A 223 -5.14 -7.77 5.76
CA ARG A 223 -5.75 -6.72 6.57
C ARG A 223 -7.22 -6.99 6.93
N GLY A 224 -7.94 -7.83 6.18
CA GLY A 224 -9.35 -8.17 6.42
C GLY A 224 -9.54 -9.13 7.60
N LYS A 225 -9.70 -8.61 8.83
CA LYS A 225 -9.81 -9.40 10.07
C LYS A 225 -11.05 -10.31 10.09
N PHE A 226 -12.12 -9.89 9.40
CA PHE A 226 -13.37 -10.64 9.21
C PHE A 226 -13.25 -11.87 8.30
N LEU A 227 -12.12 -12.06 7.60
CA LEU A 227 -11.90 -13.20 6.70
C LEU A 227 -11.46 -14.46 7.46
N PRO A 228 -12.18 -15.59 7.34
CA PRO A 228 -11.79 -16.84 7.99
C PRO A 228 -10.41 -17.35 7.52
N ALA A 229 -9.57 -17.84 8.44
CA ALA A 229 -8.24 -18.38 8.09
C ALA A 229 -8.29 -19.51 7.05
N SER A 230 -9.37 -20.30 7.02
CA SER A 230 -9.60 -21.32 5.98
C SER A 230 -9.82 -20.74 4.59
N PHE A 231 -10.46 -19.57 4.49
CA PHE A 231 -10.66 -18.87 3.23
C PHE A 231 -9.34 -18.26 2.75
N VAL A 232 -8.61 -17.57 3.63
CA VAL A 232 -7.28 -17.02 3.34
C VAL A 232 -6.31 -18.12 2.87
N ALA A 233 -6.25 -19.26 3.57
CA ALA A 233 -5.43 -20.40 3.17
C ALA A 233 -5.84 -20.97 1.79
N SER A 234 -7.13 -20.99 1.45
CA SER A 234 -7.59 -21.46 0.13
C SER A 234 -7.20 -20.52 -1.02
N MET A 235 -7.20 -19.20 -0.79
CA MET A 235 -6.75 -18.21 -1.77
C MET A 235 -5.22 -18.23 -1.92
N LEU A 236 -4.48 -18.33 -0.82
CA LEU A 236 -3.04 -18.56 -0.83
C LEU A 236 -2.66 -19.83 -1.59
N LYS A 237 -3.42 -20.92 -1.45
CA LYS A 237 -3.17 -22.15 -2.20
C LYS A 237 -3.28 -21.90 -3.71
N ARG A 238 -4.34 -21.22 -4.18
CA ARG A 238 -4.49 -20.89 -5.61
C ARG A 238 -3.33 -20.05 -6.15
N LEU A 239 -2.77 -19.12 -5.36
CA LEU A 239 -1.59 -18.34 -5.72
C LEU A 239 -0.32 -19.23 -5.80
N VAL A 240 -0.12 -20.10 -4.81
CA VAL A 240 1.02 -21.05 -4.77
C VAL A 240 0.94 -22.06 -5.91
N ASP A 241 -0.26 -22.51 -6.30
CA ASP A 241 -0.48 -23.39 -7.45
C ASP A 241 -0.05 -22.71 -8.78
N GLU A 242 -0.52 -21.49 -9.05
CA GLU A 242 -0.13 -20.69 -10.25
C GLU A 242 1.39 -20.44 -10.29
N CYS A 243 2.00 -20.04 -9.16
CA CYS A 243 3.44 -19.81 -9.09
C CYS A 243 4.25 -21.10 -9.30
N ALA A 244 3.76 -22.25 -8.83
CA ALA A 244 4.40 -23.55 -9.07
C ALA A 244 4.27 -24.01 -10.52
N GLU A 245 3.12 -23.78 -11.18
CA GLU A 245 2.94 -24.06 -12.61
C GLU A 245 3.84 -23.16 -13.48
N TYR A 246 4.05 -21.91 -13.08
CA TYR A 246 5.01 -21.02 -13.72
C TYR A 246 6.46 -21.51 -13.57
N CYS A 247 6.87 -21.94 -12.37
CA CYS A 247 8.18 -22.58 -12.16
C CYS A 247 8.34 -23.87 -12.99
N GLY A 248 7.27 -24.65 -13.17
CA GLY A 248 7.28 -25.87 -13.99
C GLY A 248 7.44 -25.63 -15.50
N THR A 249 7.20 -24.40 -15.98
CA THR A 249 7.23 -24.04 -17.41
C THR A 249 8.37 -23.08 -17.77
N CYS A 250 8.81 -22.21 -16.85
CA CYS A 250 9.88 -21.25 -17.09
C CYS A 250 11.28 -21.90 -16.94
N ASN A 251 12.14 -21.69 -17.93
CA ASN A 251 13.56 -22.14 -17.92
C ASN A 251 14.55 -20.96 -18.07
N ASP A 252 14.06 -19.72 -17.95
CA ASP A 252 14.85 -18.50 -18.14
C ASP A 252 15.68 -18.12 -16.91
N ASP A 253 16.73 -17.33 -17.13
CA ASP A 253 17.52 -16.67 -16.08
C ASP A 253 16.76 -15.47 -15.45
N VAL A 254 17.17 -15.07 -14.24
CA VAL A 254 16.58 -13.96 -13.46
C VAL A 254 16.50 -12.66 -14.27
N LYS A 255 15.28 -12.30 -14.72
CA LYS A 255 14.94 -11.04 -15.42
C LYS A 255 13.66 -10.44 -14.83
N PRO A 256 13.73 -9.54 -13.83
CA PRO A 256 12.57 -8.99 -13.12
C PRO A 256 11.45 -8.48 -14.04
N GLU A 257 11.82 -7.80 -15.12
CA GLU A 257 10.93 -7.16 -16.09
C GLU A 257 10.22 -8.17 -17.02
N ALA A 258 10.78 -9.38 -17.17
CA ALA A 258 10.18 -10.45 -17.96
C ALA A 258 9.15 -11.25 -17.15
N HIS A 259 9.41 -11.49 -15.86
CA HIS A 259 8.60 -12.36 -15.01
C HIS A 259 7.80 -11.58 -13.94
N GLN A 260 7.54 -10.29 -14.15
CA GLN A 260 6.89 -9.39 -13.17
C GLN A 260 5.62 -9.97 -12.51
N VAL A 261 4.77 -10.64 -13.29
CA VAL A 261 3.51 -11.23 -12.76
C VAL A 261 3.81 -12.35 -11.77
N PHE A 262 4.78 -13.21 -12.06
CA PHE A 262 5.24 -14.27 -11.15
C PHE A 262 5.82 -13.68 -9.85
N TYR A 263 6.65 -12.64 -9.93
CA TYR A 263 7.17 -11.96 -8.73
C TYR A 263 6.06 -11.26 -7.93
N SER A 264 5.04 -10.69 -8.57
CA SER A 264 3.87 -10.14 -7.84
C SER A 264 3.06 -11.23 -7.12
N GLY A 265 2.93 -12.42 -7.72
CA GLY A 265 2.34 -13.60 -7.07
C GLY A 265 3.18 -14.07 -5.88
N CYS A 266 4.50 -14.14 -6.03
CA CYS A 266 5.42 -14.47 -4.95
C CYS A 266 5.31 -13.47 -3.79
N GLN A 267 5.45 -12.17 -4.07
CA GLN A 267 5.37 -11.13 -3.05
C GLN A 267 3.99 -11.11 -2.34
N ALA A 268 2.90 -11.37 -3.07
CA ALA A 268 1.57 -11.53 -2.49
C ALA A 268 1.50 -12.71 -1.50
N ILE A 269 2.10 -13.86 -1.85
CA ILE A 269 2.18 -15.02 -0.95
C ILE A 269 3.01 -14.67 0.31
N LEU A 270 4.18 -14.05 0.13
CA LEU A 270 5.05 -13.65 1.26
C LEU A 270 4.33 -12.68 2.19
N TYR A 271 3.75 -11.60 1.66
CA TYR A 271 3.06 -10.56 2.43
C TYR A 271 1.86 -11.10 3.21
N VAL A 272 1.01 -11.95 2.62
CA VAL A 272 -0.12 -12.55 3.36
C VAL A 272 0.39 -13.50 4.44
N LEU A 273 1.49 -14.22 4.20
CA LEU A 273 2.11 -15.05 5.22
C LEU A 273 2.67 -14.19 6.37
N CYS A 274 3.31 -13.04 6.15
CA CYS A 274 3.74 -12.15 7.26
C CYS A 274 2.58 -11.80 8.22
N PHE A 275 1.38 -11.52 7.71
CA PHE A 275 0.22 -11.15 8.53
C PHE A 275 -0.56 -12.35 9.11
N ARG A 276 -0.42 -13.55 8.53
CA ARG A 276 -1.32 -14.70 8.83
C ARG A 276 -0.60 -16.01 9.14
N MET A 277 0.74 -16.05 9.14
CA MET A 277 1.58 -17.25 9.32
C MET A 277 1.04 -18.16 10.42
N ARG A 278 0.93 -17.63 11.64
CA ARG A 278 0.48 -18.35 12.83
C ARG A 278 -0.88 -19.03 12.63
N SER A 279 -1.89 -18.29 12.17
CA SER A 279 -3.25 -18.80 11.91
C SER A 279 -3.35 -19.88 10.83
N ILE A 280 -2.30 -20.03 10.01
CA ILE A 280 -2.19 -21.02 8.94
C ILE A 280 -1.36 -22.23 9.42
N VAL A 281 -0.24 -21.95 10.11
CA VAL A 281 0.70 -22.95 10.65
C VAL A 281 0.10 -23.76 11.80
N GLU A 282 -0.71 -23.15 12.67
CA GLU A 282 -1.42 -23.83 13.78
C GLU A 282 -2.40 -24.93 13.29
N ILE A 283 -2.65 -25.04 11.97
CA ILE A 283 -3.60 -25.97 11.36
C ILE A 283 -2.86 -26.87 10.34
N PRO A 284 -2.41 -28.10 10.72
CA PRO A 284 -1.55 -28.95 9.89
C PRO A 284 -2.09 -29.31 8.49
N ARG A 285 -3.42 -29.36 8.33
CA ARG A 285 -4.07 -29.55 7.01
C ARG A 285 -3.80 -28.41 6.02
N PHE A 286 -3.40 -27.23 6.49
CA PHE A 286 -3.03 -26.09 5.64
C PHE A 286 -1.53 -26.13 5.30
N GLN A 287 -0.64 -26.38 6.27
CA GLN A 287 0.79 -26.62 6.03
C GLN A 287 1.03 -27.58 4.84
N SER A 288 0.31 -28.71 4.80
CA SER A 288 0.47 -29.73 3.75
C SER A 288 0.14 -29.27 2.32
N GLN A 289 -0.56 -28.14 2.17
CA GLN A 289 -0.95 -27.51 0.89
C GLN A 289 0.14 -26.58 0.36
N PHE A 290 1.05 -26.10 1.21
CA PHE A 290 2.12 -25.16 0.86
C PHE A 290 3.46 -25.82 0.55
N ARG A 291 3.50 -27.16 0.40
CA ARG A 291 4.75 -27.88 0.08
C ARG A 291 5.38 -27.48 -1.26
N SER A 292 4.61 -26.92 -2.20
CA SER A 292 5.17 -26.34 -3.42
C SER A 292 5.92 -25.02 -3.18
N LEU A 293 5.67 -24.31 -2.08
CA LEU A 293 6.29 -23.02 -1.78
C LEU A 293 7.81 -23.12 -1.68
N GLU A 294 8.34 -24.14 -1.00
CA GLU A 294 9.79 -24.39 -0.90
C GLU A 294 10.46 -24.48 -2.30
N SER A 295 9.79 -25.14 -3.26
CA SER A 295 10.28 -25.25 -4.65
C SER A 295 10.16 -23.95 -5.46
N ILE A 296 9.25 -23.03 -5.08
CA ILE A 296 9.15 -21.69 -5.68
C ILE A 296 10.26 -20.79 -5.13
N LEU A 297 10.48 -20.82 -3.81
CA LEU A 297 11.50 -20.00 -3.14
C LEU A 297 12.93 -20.40 -3.53
N SER A 298 13.17 -21.70 -3.73
CA SER A 298 14.45 -22.24 -4.24
C SER A 298 14.54 -22.27 -5.77
N HIS A 299 13.59 -21.68 -6.51
CA HIS A 299 13.61 -21.68 -7.97
C HIS A 299 14.75 -20.81 -8.54
N LYS A 300 15.19 -21.11 -9.77
CA LYS A 300 16.25 -20.34 -10.48
C LYS A 300 15.95 -18.84 -10.63
N LEU A 301 14.66 -18.47 -10.64
CA LEU A 301 14.20 -17.08 -10.68
C LEU A 301 14.46 -16.32 -9.36
N ASN A 302 14.81 -17.03 -8.27
CA ASN A 302 15.17 -16.49 -6.96
C ASN A 302 14.23 -15.37 -6.47
N PRO A 303 12.93 -15.65 -6.23
CA PRO A 303 11.98 -14.61 -5.86
C PRO A 303 12.33 -13.90 -4.54
N LEU A 304 13.08 -14.54 -3.64
CA LEU A 304 13.57 -13.91 -2.39
C LEU A 304 14.58 -12.79 -2.63
N LEU A 305 15.29 -12.79 -3.78
CA LEU A 305 16.21 -11.71 -4.17
C LEU A 305 15.53 -10.57 -4.97
N VAL A 306 14.30 -10.81 -5.44
CA VAL A 306 13.56 -9.91 -6.37
C VAL A 306 12.33 -9.26 -5.71
N CYS A 307 11.70 -9.90 -4.73
CA CYS A 307 10.61 -9.28 -3.95
C CYS A 307 11.17 -8.25 -2.95
N LEU A 308 10.31 -7.37 -2.44
CA LEU A 308 10.69 -6.27 -1.54
C LEU A 308 11.41 -6.79 -0.27
N PRO A 309 12.65 -6.34 0.02
CA PRO A 309 13.48 -6.93 1.08
C PRO A 309 12.85 -6.94 2.49
N SER A 310 12.05 -5.92 2.85
CA SER A 310 11.36 -5.88 4.14
C SER A 310 10.32 -7.00 4.29
N VAL A 311 9.56 -7.29 3.23
CA VAL A 311 8.59 -8.40 3.19
C VAL A 311 9.30 -9.74 3.21
N VAL A 312 10.44 -9.87 2.50
CA VAL A 312 11.26 -11.08 2.49
C VAL A 312 11.86 -11.37 3.88
N SER A 313 12.45 -10.37 4.52
CA SER A 313 13.10 -10.51 5.84
C SER A 313 12.09 -10.94 6.92
N GLU A 314 10.97 -10.24 7.04
CA GLU A 314 9.93 -10.56 8.03
C GLU A 314 9.27 -11.93 7.76
N PHE A 315 9.07 -12.28 6.49
CA PHE A 315 8.61 -13.62 6.11
C PHE A 315 9.60 -14.72 6.56
N LEU A 316 10.90 -14.56 6.28
CA LEU A 316 11.92 -15.55 6.63
C LEU A 316 12.05 -15.72 8.16
N LYS A 317 12.00 -14.61 8.89
CA LYS A 317 11.98 -14.57 10.36
C LYS A 317 10.78 -15.36 10.91
N GLN A 318 9.57 -15.12 10.40
CA GLN A 318 8.38 -15.86 10.83
C GLN A 318 8.35 -17.33 10.35
N ALA A 319 8.86 -17.62 9.16
CA ALA A 319 8.90 -18.98 8.62
C ALA A 319 9.87 -19.87 9.40
N LYS A 320 11.04 -19.32 9.81
CA LYS A 320 12.03 -19.97 10.68
C LYS A 320 11.43 -20.31 12.05
N ALA A 321 10.82 -19.33 12.72
CA ALA A 321 10.20 -19.53 14.04
C ALA A 321 8.95 -20.42 13.99
N GLY A 322 8.14 -20.33 12.92
CA GLY A 322 6.95 -21.16 12.72
C GLY A 322 7.23 -22.57 12.20
N GLY A 323 8.48 -22.91 11.87
CA GLY A 323 8.86 -24.22 11.34
C GLY A 323 8.19 -24.61 10.02
N LEU A 324 7.77 -23.64 9.20
CA LEU A 324 7.00 -23.91 7.97
C LEU A 324 7.85 -24.64 6.89
N PHE A 325 9.15 -24.37 6.86
CA PHE A 325 10.18 -25.07 6.09
C PHE A 325 11.56 -24.79 6.73
N ILE A 326 12.59 -25.54 6.32
CA ILE A 326 13.96 -25.29 6.79
C ILE A 326 14.51 -24.08 6.03
N VAL A 327 14.73 -22.98 6.73
CA VAL A 327 15.42 -21.80 6.17
C VAL A 327 16.92 -22.10 6.06
N SER A 328 17.34 -22.61 4.90
CA SER A 328 18.75 -22.75 4.53
C SER A 328 19.49 -21.42 4.61
N GLU A 329 20.78 -21.46 4.97
CA GLU A 329 21.66 -20.29 5.04
C GLU A 329 21.73 -19.51 3.71
N SER A 330 21.49 -20.19 2.58
CA SER A 330 21.35 -19.60 1.24
C SER A 330 20.20 -18.61 1.06
N PHE A 331 19.33 -18.44 2.07
CA PHE A 331 18.25 -17.45 2.08
C PHE A 331 18.55 -16.26 3.01
N ILE A 332 19.67 -16.27 3.74
CA ILE A 332 20.08 -15.15 4.60
C ILE A 332 20.88 -14.17 3.73
N PHE A 333 20.37 -12.95 3.60
CA PHE A 333 21.02 -11.87 2.86
C PHE A 333 21.19 -10.66 3.79
N ASP A 334 22.42 -10.39 4.22
CA ASP A 334 22.73 -9.24 5.09
C ASP A 334 22.45 -7.91 4.37
N ASP A 335 21.85 -6.95 5.09
CA ASP A 335 21.65 -5.54 4.72
C ASP A 335 21.28 -5.25 3.24
N LEU A 336 20.33 -6.02 2.70
CA LEU A 336 19.67 -5.69 1.43
C LEU A 336 18.79 -4.45 1.57
N HIS A 337 19.42 -3.27 1.48
CA HIS A 337 18.81 -2.08 0.89
C HIS A 337 18.06 -2.43 -0.41
N GLU A 338 17.02 -1.65 -0.73
CA GLU A 338 16.14 -1.85 -1.89
C GLU A 338 16.90 -2.26 -3.16
N SER A 339 16.85 -3.55 -3.48
CA SER A 339 17.57 -4.14 -4.61
C SER A 339 17.09 -3.53 -5.92
N GLU A 340 18.01 -3.25 -6.84
CA GLU A 340 17.65 -2.79 -8.19
C GLU A 340 16.69 -3.76 -8.90
N LEU A 341 16.72 -5.04 -8.52
CA LEU A 341 15.82 -6.09 -8.99
C LEU A 341 14.37 -5.90 -8.52
N SER A 342 14.15 -5.42 -7.28
CA SER A 342 12.81 -5.09 -6.75
C SER A 342 12.20 -3.94 -7.54
N ARG A 343 12.97 -2.86 -7.69
CA ARG A 343 12.59 -1.68 -8.49
C ARG A 343 12.34 -2.04 -9.96
N ALA A 344 13.10 -2.98 -10.53
CA ALA A 344 12.90 -3.49 -11.90
C ALA A 344 11.63 -4.35 -12.02
N PHE A 345 11.31 -5.16 -11.02
CA PHE A 345 10.04 -5.91 -10.93
C PHE A 345 8.85 -4.95 -10.84
N GLY A 346 8.85 -4.02 -9.87
CA GLY A 346 7.76 -3.06 -9.65
C GLY A 346 7.59 -2.02 -10.75
N GLY A 347 8.64 -1.76 -11.52
CA GLY A 347 8.63 -0.86 -12.68
C GLY A 347 8.42 0.62 -12.31
N PHE A 348 7.99 1.41 -13.30
CA PHE A 348 7.80 2.87 -13.13
C PHE A 348 6.76 3.22 -12.04
N GLU A 349 5.73 2.40 -11.89
CA GLU A 349 4.65 2.60 -10.91
C GLU A 349 4.97 2.05 -9.51
N ARG A 350 6.18 1.50 -9.30
CA ARG A 350 6.64 0.89 -8.03
C ARG A 350 5.62 -0.06 -7.41
N LEU A 351 5.12 -0.98 -8.23
CA LEU A 351 4.18 -2.04 -7.79
C LEU A 351 4.80 -3.03 -6.78
N ASP A 352 6.12 -2.99 -6.58
CA ASP A 352 6.83 -3.72 -5.54
C ASP A 352 6.67 -3.08 -4.14
N THR A 353 6.26 -1.81 -4.05
CA THR A 353 5.92 -1.11 -2.79
C THR A 353 4.42 -0.79 -2.66
N PHE A 354 3.57 -1.32 -3.54
CA PHE A 354 2.14 -1.00 -3.58
C PHE A 354 1.30 -1.99 -2.76
N PHE A 355 0.92 -1.59 -1.54
CA PHE A 355 0.09 -2.38 -0.63
C PHE A 355 -1.22 -1.63 -0.32
N PRO A 356 -2.31 -1.89 -1.07
CA PRO A 356 -3.42 -0.92 -1.15
C PRO A 356 -4.27 -0.74 0.11
N PHE A 357 -4.19 -1.64 1.09
CA PHE A 357 -4.91 -1.54 2.37
C PHE A 357 -3.97 -1.34 3.56
N ASP A 358 -2.77 -0.81 3.36
CA ASP A 358 -1.95 -0.28 4.46
C ASP A 358 -2.65 0.89 5.18
N PRO A 359 -2.30 1.18 6.45
CA PRO A 359 -3.09 2.03 7.35
C PRO A 359 -2.97 3.54 7.05
N CYS A 360 -3.44 3.98 5.89
CA CYS A 360 -3.75 5.39 5.66
C CYS A 360 -5.24 5.62 5.95
N LEU A 361 -5.59 5.78 7.23
CA LEU A 361 -6.98 5.95 7.67
C LEU A 361 -7.26 7.40 8.08
N LEU A 362 -8.37 7.97 7.60
CA LEU A 362 -8.82 9.30 7.98
C LEU A 362 -9.57 9.26 9.33
N LYS A 363 -9.54 10.37 10.08
CA LYS A 363 -9.85 10.40 11.51
C LYS A 363 -11.25 9.89 11.89
N MET A 364 -12.28 10.20 11.10
CA MET A 364 -13.66 9.80 11.38
C MET A 364 -13.96 8.41 10.81
N SER A 365 -13.55 8.16 9.57
CA SER A 365 -13.79 6.90 8.84
C SER A 365 -12.97 5.73 9.34
N SER A 366 -11.83 5.95 10.02
CA SER A 366 -11.06 4.90 10.70
C SER A 366 -11.93 4.08 11.67
N SER A 367 -12.85 4.72 12.40
CA SER A 367 -13.74 4.05 13.38
C SER A 367 -14.63 2.96 12.78
N TYR A 368 -14.92 3.02 11.47
CA TYR A 368 -15.70 2.03 10.73
C TYR A 368 -14.83 0.87 10.22
N ILE A 369 -13.54 1.13 9.98
CA ILE A 369 -12.58 0.17 9.42
C ILE A 369 -11.89 -0.62 10.55
N SER A 370 -11.38 0.06 11.58
CA SER A 370 -10.55 -0.50 12.65
C SER A 370 -11.11 -1.75 13.35
N PRO A 371 -12.42 -1.90 13.64
CA PRO A 371 -12.94 -3.13 14.25
C PRO A 371 -12.69 -4.39 13.41
N ASN A 372 -12.76 -4.22 12.08
CA ASN A 372 -12.68 -5.23 11.03
C ASN A 372 -11.31 -5.26 10.30
N PHE A 373 -10.36 -4.44 10.75
CA PHE A 373 -9.02 -4.32 10.18
C PHE A 373 -7.96 -5.01 11.07
N ASN A 374 -6.90 -5.50 10.45
CA ASN A 374 -5.78 -6.17 11.09
C ASN A 374 -4.53 -5.29 10.95
N PHE A 375 -4.26 -4.49 11.98
CA PHE A 375 -3.04 -3.69 12.08
C PHE A 375 -1.83 -4.60 12.35
N TRP A 376 -0.65 -4.20 11.88
CA TRP A 376 0.60 -4.94 12.08
C TRP A 376 0.91 -5.14 13.57
N SER A 377 0.71 -4.09 14.37
CA SER A 377 0.82 -4.12 15.84
C SER A 377 -0.17 -5.06 16.55
N MET A 378 -1.14 -5.65 15.83
CA MET A 378 -2.05 -6.68 16.33
C MET A 378 -1.71 -8.10 15.81
N VAL A 379 -0.72 -8.24 14.93
CA VAL A 379 -0.30 -9.53 14.38
C VAL A 379 0.48 -10.32 15.42
N LYS A 380 -0.10 -11.40 15.91
CA LYS A 380 0.62 -12.41 16.70
C LYS A 380 1.57 -13.18 15.78
N THR A 381 2.81 -12.72 15.71
CA THR A 381 3.89 -13.39 14.97
C THR A 381 4.16 -14.78 15.55
N THR A 382 5.00 -15.55 14.86
CA THR A 382 5.49 -16.85 15.32
C THR A 382 6.68 -16.76 16.29
N TYR A 383 7.15 -15.55 16.62
CA TYR A 383 8.35 -15.32 17.43
C TYR A 383 8.12 -14.56 18.77
N GLY A 384 6.86 -14.42 19.22
CA GLY A 384 6.49 -13.90 20.55
C GLY A 384 5.09 -14.35 20.98
N GLU A 385 4.68 -14.29 22.25
CA GLU A 385 5.33 -13.75 23.46
C GLU A 385 5.54 -14.84 24.55
N ASP A 386 5.62 -16.12 24.14
CA ASP A 386 5.71 -17.29 25.04
C ASP A 386 7.13 -17.91 25.13
N GLY A 387 8.16 -17.17 24.70
CA GLY A 387 9.57 -17.53 24.84
C GLY A 387 10.33 -16.40 25.53
N ASP A 388 11.21 -16.76 26.46
CA ASP A 388 12.05 -15.80 27.19
C ASP A 388 12.91 -14.95 26.23
N GLU A 389 13.28 -13.74 26.65
CA GLU A 389 14.30 -12.93 25.99
C GLU A 389 15.70 -13.55 26.19
N GLU A 390 15.97 -14.67 25.50
CA GLU A 390 17.33 -15.00 25.09
C GLU A 390 17.78 -13.94 24.09
N LEU A 391 18.24 -12.82 24.66
CA LEU A 391 19.11 -11.85 24.02
C LEU A 391 20.14 -12.61 23.19
N CYS A 392 20.13 -12.41 21.87
CA CYS A 392 21.22 -12.88 21.02
C CYS A 392 22.50 -12.18 21.49
N ASP A 393 23.32 -12.87 22.29
CA ASP A 393 24.60 -12.37 22.77
C ASP A 393 25.38 -11.77 21.58
N GLU A 394 25.79 -10.51 21.70
CA GLU A 394 26.76 -9.92 20.78
C GLU A 394 28.04 -10.74 20.92
N VAL A 395 28.31 -11.63 19.96
CA VAL A 395 29.49 -12.50 19.98
C VAL A 395 30.73 -11.66 19.67
N ILE A 396 31.22 -10.96 20.69
CA ILE A 396 32.50 -10.26 20.70
C ILE A 396 33.60 -11.32 20.61
N VAL A 397 33.97 -11.67 19.38
CA VAL A 397 35.15 -12.48 19.11
C VAL A 397 36.37 -11.62 19.40
N ASN A 398 36.90 -11.74 20.62
CA ASN A 398 38.23 -11.25 20.96
C ASN A 398 39.23 -11.94 20.02
N GLY A 399 39.81 -11.16 19.10
CA GLY A 399 40.93 -11.61 18.29
C GLY A 399 42.24 -11.41 19.04
N ASP A 400 42.99 -12.49 19.28
CA ASP A 400 44.42 -12.43 19.59
C ASP A 400 45.11 -13.77 19.29
N ALA A 401 46.44 -13.74 19.11
CA ALA A 401 47.36 -14.86 18.83
C ALA A 401 47.13 -15.64 17.51
N ASP A 402 48.13 -15.96 16.67
CA ASP A 402 49.59 -15.78 16.76
C ASP A 402 50.20 -15.58 15.35
N SER A 403 51.24 -14.74 15.23
CA SER A 403 52.62 -15.24 14.92
C SER A 403 53.67 -14.14 14.66
N ALA A 404 54.82 -14.31 15.33
CA ALA A 404 56.17 -13.87 14.97
C ALA A 404 56.51 -12.36 14.90
N GLU A 405 57.42 -11.96 15.79
CA GLU A 405 58.26 -10.75 15.72
C GLU A 405 59.51 -11.00 14.85
N GLU A 406 60.07 -9.96 14.22
CA GLU A 406 61.43 -9.91 13.66
C GLU A 406 62.13 -8.62 14.17
N PRO A 407 63.43 -8.63 14.55
CA PRO A 407 64.08 -7.54 15.29
C PRO A 407 64.83 -6.49 14.43
N ASP A 408 65.18 -5.36 15.06
CA ASP A 408 65.88 -4.19 14.48
C ASP A 408 67.42 -4.34 14.29
N ASP A 409 67.96 -3.50 13.39
CA ASP A 409 69.36 -3.04 13.19
C ASP A 409 70.45 -4.12 12.84
N ASP A 410 71.57 -3.86 12.13
CA ASP A 410 72.33 -2.62 11.93
C ASP A 410 73.33 -2.64 10.72
N VAL A 411 73.78 -1.46 10.27
CA VAL A 411 74.97 -1.02 9.45
C VAL A 411 75.60 -1.73 8.19
N GLU A 412 75.80 -0.86 7.17
CA GLU A 412 77.03 -0.58 6.33
C GLU A 412 77.49 -1.33 5.02
N LEU A 413 77.51 -0.52 3.94
CA LEU A 413 78.57 -0.23 2.93
C LEU A 413 78.80 -1.05 1.62
N ASP A 414 78.65 -0.29 0.50
CA ASP A 414 79.43 -0.21 -0.76
C ASP A 414 79.76 -1.46 -1.62
N SER A 415 79.56 -1.43 -2.95
CA SER A 415 80.18 -0.46 -3.88
C SER A 415 79.58 -0.42 -5.30
N GLU A 416 79.72 0.75 -5.95
CA GLU A 416 79.83 1.12 -7.40
C GLU A 416 79.52 0.06 -8.52
N MET A 417 78.95 0.37 -9.70
CA MET A 417 78.77 1.62 -10.50
C MET A 417 77.74 1.35 -11.66
N ASN A 418 77.28 2.21 -12.59
CA ASN A 418 77.50 3.64 -12.94
C ASN A 418 76.35 4.25 -13.82
N THR A 419 76.35 5.58 -13.99
CA THR A 419 75.89 6.41 -15.14
C THR A 419 74.49 6.26 -15.80
N MET A 420 73.66 7.32 -15.60
CA MET A 420 72.93 8.12 -16.62
C MET A 420 71.72 7.51 -17.39
N SER A 421 70.63 8.25 -17.70
CA SER A 421 70.29 9.67 -17.42
C SER A 421 68.78 10.01 -17.56
N THR A 422 68.44 11.29 -17.31
CA THR A 422 67.17 12.02 -17.60
C THR A 422 65.87 11.67 -16.85
N THR A 423 65.66 12.38 -15.73
CA THR A 423 64.37 12.73 -15.05
C THR A 423 63.73 14.01 -15.65
N PRO A 424 62.58 14.58 -15.19
CA PRO A 424 61.74 14.34 -13.98
C PRO A 424 60.32 13.80 -14.26
N LYS A 425 59.50 13.25 -13.33
CA LYS A 425 59.28 13.32 -11.84
C LYS A 425 58.34 14.42 -11.29
N HIS A 426 57.18 13.98 -10.75
CA HIS A 426 56.42 14.49 -9.56
C HIS A 426 55.87 15.95 -9.60
N SER A 427 54.96 16.44 -8.72
CA SER A 427 54.12 15.91 -7.60
C SER A 427 52.90 16.87 -7.44
N PHE A 428 51.69 16.47 -7.01
CA PHE A 428 51.20 16.11 -5.65
C PHE A 428 51.24 17.24 -4.58
N MET A 429 50.30 17.16 -3.60
CA MET A 429 49.96 18.13 -2.50
C MET A 429 49.02 19.29 -2.92
N ARG A 430 47.91 19.57 -2.19
CA ARG A 430 47.73 20.23 -0.86
C ARG A 430 48.25 21.70 -0.87
N GLU A 431 47.61 22.68 -0.21
CA GLU A 431 46.70 22.61 0.94
C GLU A 431 45.68 23.77 1.03
N THR A 432 45.05 23.95 2.19
CA THR A 432 43.89 24.80 2.51
C THR A 432 44.13 26.32 2.60
N GLU A 433 43.02 27.06 2.51
CA GLU A 433 42.74 28.37 3.14
C GLU A 433 43.63 29.60 2.86
N ARG A 434 42.99 30.66 2.34
CA ARG A 434 42.98 31.96 3.04
C ARG A 434 41.72 32.79 2.76
N LEU A 435 41.12 33.28 3.85
CA LEU A 435 39.89 34.08 3.94
C LEU A 435 39.99 35.42 3.19
N LEU A 436 38.83 36.00 2.78
CA LEU A 436 38.32 37.28 3.32
C LEU A 436 37.04 37.83 2.62
N LYS A 437 36.06 38.26 3.45
CA LYS A 437 35.00 39.30 3.24
C LYS A 437 33.79 39.03 2.32
N MET A 438 32.60 38.98 2.95
CA MET A 438 31.34 39.59 2.45
C MET A 438 31.26 41.07 2.88
N PRO A 439 30.43 41.95 2.25
CA PRO A 439 29.00 42.16 2.60
C PRO A 439 28.07 42.19 1.34
N SER A 440 26.74 41.92 1.34
CA SER A 440 25.56 42.58 1.97
C SER A 440 25.32 44.06 1.50
N ARG A 441 24.12 44.58 1.17
CA ARG A 441 22.70 44.12 1.29
C ARG A 441 21.73 45.08 0.50
N ILE A 442 20.51 44.65 0.10
CA ILE A 442 19.28 45.46 -0.28
C ILE A 442 19.32 46.22 -1.66
N ARG A 443 18.45 45.96 -2.70
CA ARG A 443 17.01 46.28 -3.00
C ARG A 443 16.72 47.78 -3.35
N PRO A 444 15.70 48.21 -4.17
CA PRO A 444 14.68 47.48 -4.97
C PRO A 444 14.32 48.03 -6.41
N SER A 445 13.50 47.28 -7.15
CA SER A 445 12.37 47.68 -8.07
C SER A 445 12.38 48.96 -8.96
N THR A 446 12.19 48.79 -10.29
CA THR A 446 11.31 49.64 -11.16
C THR A 446 10.83 48.93 -12.44
N SER A 447 9.53 49.05 -12.77
CA SER A 447 8.98 49.03 -14.15
C SER A 447 8.71 50.48 -14.57
N PRO A 448 8.67 50.87 -15.88
CA PRO A 448 7.42 50.83 -16.69
C PRO A 448 7.74 50.80 -18.23
N PRO A 449 6.90 51.28 -19.18
CA PRO A 449 5.44 51.52 -19.23
C PRO A 449 4.71 50.78 -20.38
N GLU A 450 3.38 50.91 -20.44
CA GLU A 450 2.55 50.57 -21.61
C GLU A 450 2.56 51.69 -22.68
N SER A 451 2.14 51.36 -23.91
CA SER A 451 1.73 52.35 -24.94
C SER A 451 0.55 51.84 -25.77
N PHE A 452 -0.53 52.62 -25.84
CA PHE A 452 -1.78 52.31 -26.53
C PHE A 452 -1.79 52.77 -28.02
N LEU A 453 -2.83 52.31 -28.75
CA LEU A 453 -3.20 52.65 -30.13
C LEU A 453 -2.35 51.93 -31.20
N ILE A 454 -2.91 51.51 -32.34
CA ILE A 454 -4.24 51.80 -32.93
C ILE A 454 -5.13 50.55 -32.91
#